data_AF-A0A376FJ27-F1
#
_entry.id   AF-A0A376FJ27-F1
#
_cell.length_a   1.000
_cell.length_b   1.000
_cell.length_c   1.000
_cell.angle_alpha   90.00
_cell.angle_beta   90.00
_cell.angle_gamma   90.00
#
_symmetry.space_group_name_H-M   'P 1'
#
loop_
_entity.id
_entity.type
_entity.pdbx_description
1 polymer ?
#
loop_
_entity_poly.entity_id
_entity_poly.type
_entity_poly.pdbx_seq_one_letter_code
_entity_poly.pdbx_strand_id
1 'polypeptide(L)'
;MKYDTSELCDIYQEDVNVVEPLFSNFGGRSSFGGQIVTVKCFEDNGLLYDLLEQNGRGRVLVVDGGGSVRRALIDAELAGIAVQNEWEGLVVYGSVRQVDDPGRPGYRDSGHRGQYR
;
A
#
# COMPACT_ATOMS: atom_id res chain seq x y z
N MET A 1 -14.81 -3.40 -4.44
CA MET A 1 -15.25 -2.54 -5.55
C MET A 1 -14.07 -2.38 -6.50
N LYS A 2 -14.30 -2.46 -7.82
CA LYS A 2 -13.25 -2.20 -8.80
C LYS A 2 -13.27 -0.70 -9.10
N TYR A 3 -12.16 -0.02 -8.85
CA TYR A 3 -11.98 1.37 -9.28
C TYR A 3 -11.27 1.37 -10.62
N ASP A 4 -11.88 1.97 -11.65
CA ASP A 4 -11.22 2.24 -12.91
C ASP A 4 -10.74 3.69 -12.91
N THR A 5 -9.45 3.89 -12.67
CA THR A 5 -8.87 5.24 -12.62
C THR A 5 -8.92 5.94 -13.96
N SER A 6 -9.00 5.20 -15.07
CA SER A 6 -9.13 5.75 -16.42
C SER A 6 -10.51 6.39 -16.58
N GLU A 7 -11.56 5.69 -16.17
CA GLU A 7 -12.93 6.20 -16.17
C GLU A 7 -13.07 7.44 -15.27
N LEU A 8 -12.40 7.45 -14.11
CA LEU A 8 -12.37 8.63 -13.24
C LEU A 8 -11.71 9.84 -13.92
N CYS A 9 -10.61 9.63 -14.64
CA CYS A 9 -9.94 10.71 -15.39
C CYS A 9 -10.84 11.25 -16.51
N ASP A 10 -11.61 10.39 -17.18
CA ASP A 10 -12.50 10.79 -18.26
C ASP A 10 -13.67 11.64 -17.74
N ILE A 11 -14.23 11.30 -16.58
CA ILE A 11 -15.39 11.99 -15.99
C ILE A 11 -15.00 13.28 -15.26
N TYR A 12 -13.87 13.27 -14.54
CA TYR A 12 -13.48 14.34 -13.60
C TYR A 12 -12.14 15.00 -14.01
N GLN A 13 -12.04 15.42 -15.27
CA GLN A 13 -10.78 15.86 -15.88
C GLN A 13 -10.04 16.97 -15.12
N GLU A 14 -10.76 17.91 -14.50
CA GLU A 14 -10.15 19.04 -13.77
C GLU A 14 -9.94 18.74 -12.27
N ASP A 15 -10.56 17.69 -11.75
CA ASP A 15 -10.56 17.35 -10.32
C ASP A 15 -9.66 16.15 -9.98
N VAL A 16 -9.07 15.51 -11.00
CA VAL A 16 -8.20 14.33 -10.84
C VAL A 16 -6.74 14.71 -11.03
N ASN A 17 -5.94 14.42 -10.01
CA ASN A 17 -4.48 14.46 -10.11
C ASN A 17 -3.94 13.04 -10.26
N VAL A 18 -3.18 12.80 -11.33
CA VAL A 18 -2.57 11.51 -11.62
C VAL A 18 -1.13 11.52 -11.10
N VAL A 19 -0.80 10.55 -10.26
CA VAL A 19 0.58 10.35 -9.80
C VAL A 19 1.39 9.64 -10.87
N GLU A 20 2.70 9.93 -10.94
CA GLU A 20 3.61 9.20 -11.82
C GLU A 20 3.57 7.69 -11.52
N PRO A 21 3.75 6.82 -12.53
CA PRO A 21 3.68 5.37 -12.39
C PRO A 21 4.96 4.80 -11.73
N LEU A 22 5.22 5.21 -10.49
CA LEU A 22 6.43 4.90 -9.72
C LEU A 22 6.24 3.70 -8.76
N PHE A 23 5.00 3.27 -8.55
CA PHE A 23 4.66 2.29 -7.52
C PHE A 23 4.53 0.88 -8.10
N SER A 24 4.96 -0.10 -7.30
CA SER A 24 4.71 -1.52 -7.53
C SER A 24 3.63 -2.03 -6.60
N ASN A 25 2.76 -2.91 -7.09
CA ASN A 25 1.72 -3.54 -6.27
C ASN A 25 2.27 -4.78 -5.57
N PHE A 26 2.16 -4.81 -4.24
CA PHE A 26 2.55 -5.93 -3.39
C PHE A 26 1.38 -6.56 -2.62
N GLY A 27 0.17 -6.00 -2.77
CA GLY A 27 -1.02 -6.47 -2.04
C GLY A 27 -1.85 -7.45 -2.87
N GLY A 28 -2.73 -8.20 -2.19
CA GLY A 28 -3.67 -9.12 -2.84
C GLY A 28 -4.85 -8.44 -3.56
N ARG A 29 -5.03 -7.13 -3.40
CA ARG A 29 -6.09 -6.34 -4.07
C ARG A 29 -5.47 -5.52 -5.21
N SER A 30 -6.03 -5.65 -6.41
CA SER A 30 -5.59 -4.90 -7.60
C SER A 30 -6.18 -3.49 -7.69
N SER A 31 -7.18 -3.16 -6.85
CA SER A 31 -7.76 -1.82 -6.76
C SER A 31 -8.36 -1.57 -5.37
N PHE A 32 -8.22 -0.33 -4.91
CA PHE A 32 -8.78 0.20 -3.66
C PHE A 32 -8.92 1.72 -3.76
N GLY A 33 -9.66 2.31 -2.82
CA GLY A 33 -9.92 3.75 -2.77
C GLY A 33 -10.53 4.13 -1.43
N GLY A 34 -10.39 5.39 -1.03
CA GLY A 34 -10.87 5.89 0.26
C GLY A 34 -10.32 7.28 0.56
N GLN A 35 -10.73 7.83 1.71
CA GLN A 35 -10.20 9.09 2.21
C GLN A 35 -8.70 8.97 2.49
N ILE A 36 -7.91 9.91 1.97
CA ILE A 36 -6.47 9.93 2.18
C ILE A 36 -6.15 10.36 3.62
N VAL A 37 -5.30 9.59 4.28
CA VAL A 37 -4.58 9.96 5.50
C VAL A 37 -3.10 9.99 5.14
N THR A 38 -2.39 11.06 5.48
CA THR A 38 -0.97 11.20 5.14
C THR A 38 -0.10 11.12 6.39
N VAL A 39 1.09 10.55 6.22
CA VAL A 39 2.15 10.58 7.21
C VAL A 39 3.48 10.77 6.50
N LYS A 40 4.34 11.62 7.07
CA LYS A 40 5.71 11.79 6.62
C LYS A 40 6.64 11.26 7.69
N CYS A 41 7.53 10.35 7.31
CA CYS A 41 8.57 9.81 8.17
C CYS A 41 9.83 9.56 7.35
N PHE A 42 10.95 9.26 8.01
CA PHE A 42 12.20 8.96 7.32
C PHE A 42 12.91 7.85 8.06
N GLU A 43 12.94 6.66 7.43
CA GLU A 43 13.64 5.46 7.94
C GLU A 43 13.18 4.98 9.33
N ASP A 44 12.03 5.47 9.79
CA ASP A 44 11.41 5.13 11.06
C ASP A 44 9.93 4.83 10.80
N ASN A 45 9.47 3.68 11.30
CA ASN A 45 8.11 3.19 11.16
C ASN A 45 7.31 3.24 12.47
N GLY A 46 7.85 3.80 13.56
CA GLY A 46 7.17 3.88 14.86
C GLY A 46 5.80 4.56 14.77
N LEU A 47 5.72 5.69 14.06
CA LEU A 47 4.46 6.42 13.84
C LEU A 47 3.44 5.60 13.03
N LEU A 48 3.88 4.62 12.24
CA LEU A 48 2.99 3.81 11.41
C LEU A 48 2.21 2.80 12.24
N TYR A 49 2.78 2.28 13.33
CA TYR A 49 2.06 1.39 14.25
C TYR A 49 0.85 2.10 14.85
N ASP A 50 1.06 3.25 15.49
CA ASP A 50 -0.02 4.03 16.14
C ASP A 50 -1.11 4.47 15.15
N LEU A 51 -0.75 4.76 13.90
CA LEU A 51 -1.70 5.12 12.86
C LEU A 51 -2.51 3.92 12.38
N LEU A 52 -1.85 2.80 12.13
CA LEU A 52 -2.50 1.61 11.58
C LEU A 52 -3.40 0.89 12.59
N GLU A 53 -3.19 1.10 13.89
CA GLU A 53 -4.11 0.65 14.95
C GLU A 53 -5.45 1.42 14.98
N GLN A 54 -5.55 2.57 14.29
CA GLN A 54 -6.80 3.31 14.20
C GLN A 54 -7.74 2.70 13.15
N ASN A 55 -9.05 2.99 13.26
CA ASN A 55 -10.08 2.50 12.34
C ASN A 55 -9.83 2.92 10.89
N GLY A 56 -9.28 2.05 10.06
CA GLY A 56 -8.92 2.32 8.67
C GLY A 56 -10.07 2.27 7.67
N ARG A 57 -11.30 1.96 8.11
CA ARG A 57 -12.42 1.73 7.21
C ARG A 57 -12.69 2.93 6.30
N GLY A 58 -12.68 2.68 4.99
CA GLY A 58 -12.87 3.73 3.99
C GLY A 58 -11.70 4.73 3.89
N ARG A 59 -10.54 4.42 4.49
CA ARG A 59 -9.33 5.26 4.48
C ARG A 59 -8.16 4.57 3.79
N VAL A 60 -7.31 5.37 3.15
CA VAL A 60 -6.05 4.96 2.51
C VAL A 60 -4.92 5.72 3.17
N LEU A 61 -3.91 5.00 3.68
CA LEU A 61 -2.73 5.63 4.25
C LEU A 61 -1.70 5.88 3.16
N VAL A 62 -1.27 7.13 3.01
CA VAL A 62 -0.19 7.55 2.12
C VAL A 62 1.02 7.93 2.96
N VAL A 63 2.09 7.16 2.81
CA VAL A 63 3.34 7.31 3.55
C VAL A 63 4.37 7.99 2.66
N ASP A 64 4.78 9.21 3.01
CA ASP A 64 5.97 9.85 2.46
C ASP A 64 7.19 9.44 3.30
N GLY A 65 7.94 8.45 2.80
CA GLY A 65 9.19 7.95 3.37
C GLY A 65 10.44 8.62 2.81
N GLY A 66 10.29 9.68 2.01
CA GLY A 66 11.36 10.32 1.26
C GLY A 66 11.99 9.43 0.17
N GLY A 67 11.32 8.35 -0.24
CA GLY A 67 11.82 7.43 -1.28
C GLY A 67 13.03 6.61 -0.84
N SER A 68 13.35 6.55 0.47
CA SER A 68 14.48 5.76 0.94
C SER A 68 14.25 4.27 0.70
N VAL A 69 15.26 3.62 0.10
CA VAL A 69 15.32 2.16 -0.06
C VAL A 69 16.21 1.50 0.99
N ARG A 70 16.84 2.29 1.88
CA ARG A 70 17.82 1.77 2.86
C ARG A 70 17.16 0.97 3.98
N ARG A 71 15.91 1.30 4.31
CA ARG A 71 15.15 0.66 5.38
C ARG A 71 13.69 0.58 5.01
N ALA A 72 13.12 -0.63 5.10
CA ALA A 72 11.71 -0.84 4.85
C ALA A 72 10.85 -0.17 5.92
N LEU A 73 9.81 0.54 5.47
CA LEU A 73 8.83 1.20 6.34
C LEU A 73 7.66 0.28 6.68
N ILE A 74 7.28 -0.60 5.74
CA ILE A 74 6.22 -1.59 5.93
C ILE A 74 6.81 -3.00 5.83
N ASP A 75 6.42 -3.85 6.77
CA ASP A 75 6.64 -5.29 6.74
C ASP A 75 5.32 -6.06 6.91
N ALA A 76 5.41 -7.40 6.95
CA ALA A 76 4.26 -8.28 7.08
C ALA A 76 3.41 -8.00 8.33
N GLU A 77 4.04 -7.59 9.43
CA GLU A 77 3.35 -7.30 10.68
C GLU A 77 2.50 -6.04 10.53
N LEU A 78 3.11 -4.93 10.10
CA LEU A 78 2.40 -3.67 9.84
C LEU A 78 1.29 -3.83 8.80
N ALA A 79 1.54 -4.59 7.73
CA ALA A 79 0.51 -4.93 6.74
C ALA A 79 -0.65 -5.73 7.37
N GLY A 80 -0.33 -6.67 8.27
CA GLY A 80 -1.31 -7.42 9.03
C GLY A 80 -2.18 -6.54 9.94
N ILE A 81 -1.57 -5.57 10.64
CA ILE A 81 -2.29 -4.59 11.47
C ILE A 81 -3.22 -3.74 10.60
N ALA A 82 -2.76 -3.28 9.43
CA ALA A 82 -3.58 -2.50 8.51
C ALA A 82 -4.85 -3.26 8.09
N VAL A 83 -4.70 -4.56 7.74
CA VAL A 83 -5.84 -5.42 7.37
C VAL A 83 -6.79 -5.64 8.55
N GLN A 84 -6.26 -5.89 9.74
CA GLN A 84 -7.08 -6.12 10.94
C GLN A 84 -7.92 -4.89 11.31
N ASN A 85 -7.38 -3.69 11.07
CA ASN A 85 -8.05 -2.42 11.33
C ASN A 85 -8.80 -1.86 10.10
N GLU A 86 -9.11 -2.70 9.11
CA GLU A 86 -9.96 -2.36 7.95
C GLU A 86 -9.45 -1.24 7.04
N TRP A 87 -8.13 -0.99 6.98
CA TRP A 87 -7.57 -0.05 6.00
C TRP A 87 -7.83 -0.52 4.56
N GLU A 88 -8.24 0.40 3.69
CA GLU A 88 -8.53 0.07 2.29
C GLU A 88 -7.26 -0.20 1.48
N GLY A 89 -6.15 0.44 1.84
CA GLY A 89 -4.85 0.24 1.23
C GLY A 89 -3.78 1.17 1.79
N LEU A 90 -2.52 0.85 1.45
CA LEU A 90 -1.34 1.63 1.80
C LEU A 90 -0.64 2.03 0.49
N VAL A 91 -0.21 3.29 0.39
CA VAL A 91 0.65 3.80 -0.68
C VAL A 91 1.92 4.33 -0.04
N VAL A 92 3.08 3.78 -0.41
CA VAL A 92 4.34 4.08 0.29
C VAL A 92 5.36 4.62 -0.70
N TYR A 93 5.80 5.86 -0.48
CA TYR A 93 6.97 6.42 -1.14
C TYR A 93 8.23 6.09 -0.33
N GLY A 94 8.70 4.85 -0.47
CA GLY A 94 9.81 4.25 0.29
C GLY A 94 9.86 2.74 0.04
N SER A 95 10.69 2.00 0.77
CA SER A 95 10.75 0.55 0.63
C SER A 95 9.79 -0.21 1.56
N VAL A 96 9.36 -1.38 1.09
CA VAL A 96 8.59 -2.38 1.83
C VAL A 96 9.34 -3.71 1.81
N ARG A 97 9.15 -4.58 2.81
CA ARG A 97 9.81 -5.89 2.87
C ARG A 97 8.82 -6.99 3.25
N GLN A 98 9.13 -8.23 2.88
CA GLN A 98 8.40 -9.43 3.34
C GLN A 98 6.87 -9.34 3.13
N VAL A 99 6.46 -8.66 2.06
CA VAL A 99 5.05 -8.54 1.67
C VAL A 99 4.53 -9.81 0.98
N ASP A 100 5.44 -10.74 0.64
CA ASP A 100 5.18 -12.09 0.17
C ASP A 100 5.52 -13.13 1.26
N ASP A 101 4.68 -13.28 2.29
CA ASP A 101 4.73 -14.50 3.12
C ASP A 101 3.71 -15.54 2.60
N PRO A 102 4.16 -16.61 1.93
CA PRO A 102 3.30 -17.70 1.45
C PRO A 102 2.72 -18.59 2.59
N GLY A 103 2.92 -18.24 3.87
CA GLY A 103 2.55 -19.05 5.03
C GLY A 103 1.06 -19.21 5.37
N ARG A 104 0.10 -18.71 4.58
CA ARG A 104 -1.33 -19.01 4.78
C ARG A 104 -1.75 -20.30 4.06
N PRO A 105 -2.43 -21.26 4.74
CA PRO A 105 -2.86 -22.51 4.10
C PRO A 105 -3.91 -22.21 3.03
N GLY A 106 -3.53 -22.36 1.76
CA GLY A 106 -4.41 -22.14 0.60
C GLY A 106 -3.70 -21.76 -0.71
N TYR A 107 -2.42 -21.39 -0.69
CA TYR A 107 -1.70 -21.01 -1.91
C TYR A 107 -1.07 -22.22 -2.59
N ARG A 108 -1.64 -22.66 -3.73
CA ARG A 108 -0.98 -23.58 -4.65
C ARG A 108 -0.09 -22.77 -5.58
N ASP A 109 1.22 -22.92 -5.40
CA ASP A 109 2.24 -22.44 -6.33
C ASP A 109 2.09 -23.17 -7.68
N SER A 110 1.85 -22.40 -8.73
CA SER A 110 2.17 -22.81 -10.09
C SER A 110 2.64 -21.60 -10.87
N GLY A 111 3.90 -21.18 -10.68
CA GLY A 111 4.61 -20.48 -11.76
C GLY A 111 5.64 -19.44 -11.36
N HIS A 112 6.90 -19.83 -11.55
CA HIS A 112 8.05 -18.99 -11.93
C HIS A 112 8.49 -17.83 -11.03
N ARG A 113 9.62 -18.08 -10.35
CA ARG A 113 10.57 -17.08 -9.86
C ARG A 113 11.01 -16.15 -10.99
N GLY A 114 10.75 -14.86 -10.85
CA GLY A 114 11.28 -13.79 -11.68
C GLY A 114 12.09 -12.81 -10.84
N GLN A 115 13.26 -12.46 -11.33
CA GLN A 115 14.35 -11.76 -10.65
C GLN A 115 14.01 -10.31 -10.26
N TYR A 116 14.58 -9.87 -9.14
CA TYR A 116 14.75 -8.47 -8.76
C TYR A 116 15.41 -7.67 -9.90
N ARG A 117 14.81 -6.55 -10.27
CA ARG A 117 15.48 -5.38 -10.84
C ARG A 117 14.94 -4.14 -10.15
#